data_AF-A0A1M2ZXM8-F1
#
_entry.id   AF-A0A1M2ZXM8-F1
#
_cell.length_a   1.000
_cell.length_b   1.000
_cell.length_c   1.000
_cell.angle_alpha   90.00
_cell.angle_beta   90.00
_cell.angle_gamma   90.00
#
_symmetry.space_group_name_H-M   'P 1'
#
loop_
_entity.id
_entity.type
_entity.pdbx_description
1 polymer ?
#
loop_
_entity_poly.entity_id
_entity_poly.type
_entity_poly.pdbx_seq_one_letter_code
_entity_poly.pdbx_strand_id
1 'polypeptide(L)'
;MNTRRIRHQFYLPDDLSRRLDMLAAAPGASKTAILTDALKDWLDRKAGNELDQRFGPRLDRQSRISARIERKLDAVTELVGVFVQHQLTLVAHQPTFDEPTALSGRQRYAALLDLVEQRIAKGGVIARLMPPSGEDAKR
;
A
#
# COMPACT_ATOMS: atom_id res chain seq x y z
N MET A 1 3.51 6.32 38.42
CA MET A 1 2.11 5.85 38.60
C MET A 1 2.14 4.75 39.65
N ASN A 2 1.38 4.86 40.74
CA ASN A 2 1.36 3.82 41.79
C ASN A 2 0.65 2.57 41.26
N THR A 3 1.43 1.57 40.82
CA THR A 3 0.90 0.30 40.31
C THR A 3 0.46 -0.56 41.49
N ARG A 4 -0.85 -0.76 41.64
CA ARG A 4 -1.42 -1.65 42.68
C ARG A 4 -1.09 -3.10 42.33
N ARG A 5 -0.43 -3.84 43.24
CA ARG A 5 -0.12 -5.26 43.04
C ARG A 5 -1.35 -6.10 43.37
N ILE A 6 -1.82 -6.91 42.42
CA ILE A 6 -2.93 -7.86 42.57
C ILE A 6 -2.34 -9.26 42.65
N ARG A 7 -2.75 -10.06 43.65
CA ARG A 7 -2.27 -11.44 43.82
C ARG A 7 -3.03 -12.36 42.87
N HIS A 8 -2.31 -13.06 42.01
CA HIS A 8 -2.83 -14.15 41.17
C HIS A 8 -2.25 -15.48 41.66
N GLN A 9 -3.07 -16.53 41.71
CA GLN A 9 -2.64 -17.88 42.04
C GLN A 9 -2.82 -18.76 40.80
N PHE A 10 -1.73 -19.38 40.35
CA PHE A 10 -1.70 -20.24 39.17
C PHE A 10 -0.74 -21.41 39.43
N TYR A 11 -1.01 -22.51 38.77
CA TYR A 11 -0.17 -23.70 38.82
C TYR A 11 0.81 -23.68 37.65
N LEU A 12 2.08 -23.96 37.94
CA LEU A 12 3.09 -24.20 36.91
C LEU A 12 3.34 -25.71 36.83
N PRO A 13 3.52 -26.27 35.62
CA PRO A 13 4.14 -27.57 35.45
C PRO A 13 5.48 -27.67 36.19
N ASP A 14 5.82 -28.85 36.70
CA ASP A 14 7.01 -29.08 37.54
C ASP A 14 8.31 -28.64 36.85
N ASP A 15 8.46 -28.94 35.57
CA ASP A 15 9.61 -28.55 34.76
C ASP A 15 9.74 -27.02 34.64
N LEU A 16 8.61 -26.31 34.47
CA LEU A 16 8.60 -24.85 34.37
C LEU A 16 8.86 -24.20 35.73
N SER A 17 8.36 -24.79 36.82
CA SER A 17 8.66 -24.34 38.19
C SER A 17 10.16 -24.41 38.47
N ARG A 18 10.80 -25.55 38.16
CA ARG A 18 12.25 -25.73 38.32
C ARG A 18 13.05 -24.71 37.51
N ARG A 19 12.64 -24.43 36.28
CA ARG A 19 13.28 -23.40 35.43
C ARG A 19 13.15 -21.99 36.03
N LEU A 20 11.98 -21.65 36.56
CA LEU A 20 11.75 -20.36 37.22
C LEU A 20 12.60 -20.23 38.50
N ASP A 21 12.75 -21.30 39.27
CA ASP A 21 13.61 -21.34 40.46
C ASP A 21 15.07 -21.08 40.11
N MET A 22 15.57 -21.71 39.04
CA MET A 22 16.94 -21.46 38.56
C MET A 22 17.14 -20.01 38.11
N LEU A 23 16.16 -19.41 37.42
CA LEU A 23 16.24 -18.01 36.98
C LEU A 23 16.20 -17.02 38.15
N ALA A 24 15.41 -17.32 39.18
CA ALA A 24 15.29 -16.50 40.39
C ALA A 24 16.47 -16.68 41.37
N ALA A 25 17.35 -17.66 41.15
CA ALA A 25 18.56 -17.84 41.96
C ALA A 25 19.63 -16.77 41.67
N ALA A 26 19.49 -15.99 40.60
CA ALA A 26 20.38 -14.88 40.27
C ALA A 26 20.18 -13.67 41.22
N PRO A 27 21.24 -12.97 41.63
CA PRO A 27 21.12 -11.80 42.51
C PRO A 27 20.25 -10.70 41.88
N GLY A 28 19.26 -10.21 42.62
CA GLY A 28 18.38 -9.11 42.19
C GLY A 28 17.18 -9.53 41.33
N ALA A 29 17.04 -10.82 40.99
CA ALA A 29 15.88 -11.32 40.26
C ALA A 29 14.87 -11.98 41.22
N SER A 30 13.62 -11.51 41.21
CA SER A 30 12.52 -12.19 41.92
C SER A 30 11.64 -12.94 40.93
N LYS A 31 11.05 -14.06 41.37
CA LYS A 31 10.07 -14.82 40.57
C LYS A 31 8.96 -13.93 40.02
N THR A 32 8.47 -13.00 40.85
CA THR A 32 7.44 -12.02 40.46
C THR A 32 7.93 -11.08 39.37
N ALA A 33 9.17 -10.58 39.46
CA ALA A 33 9.74 -9.71 38.43
C ALA A 33 9.89 -10.47 37.09
N ILE A 34 10.49 -11.66 37.13
CA ILE A 34 10.67 -12.52 35.95
C ILE A 34 9.33 -12.82 35.27
N LEU A 35 8.31 -13.21 36.05
CA LEU A 35 6.98 -13.51 35.50
C LEU A 35 6.26 -12.26 34.99
N THR A 36 6.45 -11.10 35.63
CA THR A 36 5.86 -9.85 35.18
C THR A 36 6.43 -9.45 33.83
N ASP A 37 7.75 -9.52 33.67
CA ASP A 37 8.42 -9.14 32.42
C ASP A 37 8.11 -10.16 31.31
N ALA A 38 8.14 -11.46 31.62
CA ALA A 38 7.76 -12.49 30.66
C ALA A 38 6.30 -12.35 30.18
N LEU A 39 5.38 -11.96 31.09
CA LEU A 39 3.97 -11.74 30.74
C LEU A 39 3.79 -10.49 29.88
N LYS A 40 4.50 -9.39 30.19
CA LYS A 40 4.50 -8.19 29.34
C LYS A 40 5.02 -8.51 27.95
N ASP A 41 6.18 -9.14 27.84
CA ASP A 41 6.78 -9.53 26.56
C ASP A 41 5.87 -10.48 25.77
N TRP A 42 5.15 -11.37 26.44
CA TRP A 42 4.17 -12.24 25.79
C TRP A 42 2.96 -11.46 25.28
N LEU A 43 2.40 -10.55 26.09
CA LEU A 43 1.27 -9.71 25.71
C LEU A 43 1.64 -8.77 24.56
N ASP A 44 2.81 -8.14 24.61
CA ASP A 44 3.30 -7.24 23.57
C ASP A 44 3.56 -7.98 22.26
N ARG A 45 4.21 -9.16 22.30
CA ARG A 45 4.37 -10.02 21.12
C ARG A 45 3.04 -10.50 20.56
N LYS A 46 2.09 -10.85 21.43
CA LYS A 46 0.76 -11.29 21.00
C LYS A 46 -0.02 -10.14 20.35
N ALA A 47 0.06 -8.94 20.90
CA ALA A 47 -0.55 -7.75 20.33
C ALA A 47 0.07 -7.42 18.95
N GLY A 48 1.40 -7.45 18.83
CA GLY A 48 2.09 -7.30 17.54
C GLY A 48 1.65 -8.34 16.51
N ASN A 49 1.65 -9.62 16.90
CA ASN A 49 1.20 -10.71 16.03
C ASN A 49 -0.28 -10.60 15.63
N GLU A 50 -1.16 -10.14 16.52
CA GLU A 50 -2.58 -9.96 16.21
C GLU A 50 -2.79 -8.79 15.22
N LEU A 51 -2.03 -7.70 15.38
CA LEU A 51 -2.03 -6.60 14.43
C LEU A 51 -1.51 -7.03 13.06
N ASP A 52 -0.39 -7.74 13.00
CA ASP A 52 0.18 -8.24 11.75
C ASP A 52 -0.75 -9.23 11.06
N GLN A 53 -1.38 -10.15 11.79
CA GLN A 53 -2.37 -11.06 11.22
C GLN A 53 -3.62 -10.33 10.71
N ARG A 54 -4.07 -9.30 11.42
CA ARG A 54 -5.28 -8.55 11.07
C ARG A 54 -5.05 -7.56 9.92
N PHE A 55 -3.88 -6.94 9.85
CA PHE A 55 -3.59 -5.83 8.94
C PHE A 55 -2.59 -6.19 7.84
N GLY A 56 -1.67 -7.14 8.06
CA GLY A 56 -0.68 -7.59 7.07
C GLY A 56 -1.29 -7.92 5.72
N PRO A 57 -2.31 -8.80 5.63
CA PRO A 57 -2.95 -9.13 4.35
C PRO A 57 -3.60 -7.92 3.63
N ARG A 58 -4.06 -6.92 4.41
CA ARG A 58 -4.65 -5.69 3.85
C ARG A 58 -3.58 -4.77 3.31
N LEU A 59 -2.48 -4.60 4.04
CA LEU A 59 -1.31 -3.84 3.62
C LEU A 59 -0.66 -4.46 2.38
N ASP A 60 -0.53 -5.78 2.34
CA ASP A 60 -0.04 -6.50 1.16
C ASP A 60 -0.92 -6.24 -0.06
N ARG A 61 -2.25 -6.26 0.12
CA ARG A 61 -3.18 -5.93 -0.96
C ARG A 61 -3.02 -4.49 -1.42
N GLN A 62 -2.89 -3.54 -0.50
CA GLN A 62 -2.64 -2.13 -0.84
C GLN A 62 -1.33 -1.97 -1.60
N SER A 63 -0.24 -2.60 -1.14
CA SER A 63 1.05 -2.60 -1.82
C SER A 63 0.95 -3.14 -3.25
N ARG A 64 0.24 -4.26 -3.45
CA ARG A 64 -0.01 -4.80 -4.80
C ARG A 64 -0.84 -3.88 -5.69
N ILE A 65 -1.84 -3.18 -5.11
CA ILE A 65 -2.64 -2.20 -5.84
C ILE A 65 -1.76 -1.01 -6.25
N SER A 66 -0.93 -0.47 -5.35
CA SER A 66 0.02 0.60 -5.62
C SER A 66 0.98 0.22 -6.74
N ALA A 67 1.62 -0.94 -6.65
CA ALA A 67 2.52 -1.43 -7.70
C ALA A 67 1.81 -1.59 -9.06
N ARG A 68 0.52 -1.95 -9.06
CA ARG A 68 -0.28 -2.01 -10.30
C ARG A 68 -0.59 -0.61 -10.85
N ILE A 69 -0.84 0.37 -9.99
CA ILE A 69 -1.07 1.77 -10.39
C ILE A 69 0.22 2.36 -10.96
N GLU A 70 1.37 2.14 -10.31
CA GLU A 70 2.68 2.55 -10.80
C GLU A 70 2.94 2.02 -12.20
N ARG A 71 2.80 0.71 -12.44
CA ARG A 71 2.95 0.14 -13.79
C ARG A 71 2.02 0.75 -14.84
N LYS A 72 0.79 1.12 -14.45
CA LYS A 72 -0.15 1.80 -15.37
C LYS A 72 0.30 3.24 -15.64
N LEU A 73 0.81 3.93 -14.63
CA LEU A 73 1.33 5.29 -14.76
C LEU A 73 2.57 5.30 -15.65
N ASP A 74 3.48 4.33 -15.48
CA ASP A 74 4.66 4.16 -16.35
C ASP A 74 4.24 3.95 -17.80
N ALA A 75 3.28 3.04 -18.05
CA ALA A 75 2.77 2.79 -19.39
C ALA A 75 2.12 4.02 -20.03
N VAL A 76 1.35 4.81 -19.27
CA VAL A 76 0.77 6.07 -19.76
C VAL A 76 1.86 7.11 -20.03
N THR A 77 2.88 7.17 -19.17
CA THR A 77 4.00 8.11 -19.32
C THR A 77 4.79 7.81 -20.58
N GLU A 78 5.09 6.54 -20.85
CA GLU A 78 5.74 6.08 -22.09
C GLU A 78 4.88 6.41 -23.31
N LEU A 79 3.58 6.10 -23.27
CA LEU A 79 2.65 6.39 -24.35
C LEU A 79 2.59 7.89 -24.67
N VAL A 80 2.54 8.74 -23.64
CA VAL A 80 2.56 10.20 -23.80
C VAL A 80 3.89 10.66 -24.38
N GLY A 81 5.02 10.10 -23.93
CA GLY A 81 6.34 10.39 -24.47
C GLY A 81 6.42 10.12 -25.97
N VAL A 82 6.00 8.92 -26.40
CA VAL A 82 5.93 8.54 -27.82
C VAL A 82 4.97 9.44 -28.59
N PHE A 83 3.80 9.75 -28.03
CA PHE A 83 2.83 10.65 -28.66
C PHE A 83 3.41 12.05 -28.87
N VAL A 84 4.05 12.64 -27.87
CA VAL A 84 4.67 13.97 -27.95
C VAL A 84 5.80 13.98 -28.99
N GLN A 85 6.67 12.97 -28.98
CA GLN A 85 7.73 12.84 -29.99
C GLN A 85 7.15 12.76 -31.40
N HIS A 86 6.07 11.99 -31.59
CA HIS A 86 5.38 11.89 -32.86
C HIS A 86 4.77 13.24 -33.29
N GLN A 87 4.08 13.95 -32.39
CA GLN A 87 3.53 15.28 -32.69
C GLN A 87 4.63 16.28 -33.09
N LEU A 88 5.74 16.32 -32.35
CA LEU A 88 6.88 17.19 -32.67
C LEU A 88 7.49 16.86 -34.03
N THR A 89 7.52 15.58 -34.40
CA THR A 89 7.99 15.12 -35.71
C THR A 89 7.06 15.63 -36.83
N LEU A 90 5.74 15.55 -36.63
CA LEU A 90 4.75 16.05 -37.59
C LEU A 90 4.86 17.57 -37.79
N VAL A 91 5.07 18.34 -36.72
CA VAL A 91 5.13 19.80 -36.79
C VAL A 91 6.54 20.35 -37.04
N ALA A 92 7.56 19.51 -37.17
CA ALA A 92 8.97 19.93 -37.22
C ALA A 92 9.30 21.00 -38.28
N HIS A 93 8.57 21.00 -39.40
CA HIS A 93 8.76 21.94 -40.51
C HIS A 93 7.55 22.86 -40.71
N GLN A 94 6.60 22.88 -39.77
CA GLN A 94 5.38 23.64 -39.90
C GLN A 94 5.58 25.07 -39.39
N PRO A 95 5.06 26.11 -40.08
CA PRO A 95 5.13 27.48 -39.58
C PRO A 95 4.34 27.63 -38.28
N THR A 96 4.70 28.62 -37.47
CA THR A 96 3.95 28.98 -36.25
C THR A 96 2.48 29.25 -36.61
N PHE A 97 1.57 28.75 -35.78
CA PHE A 97 0.14 28.98 -35.95
C PHE A 97 -0.19 30.48 -35.84
N ASP A 98 -1.03 30.96 -36.74
CA ASP A 98 -1.65 32.28 -36.62
C ASP A 98 -2.69 32.29 -35.48
N GLU A 99 -3.02 33.50 -35.04
CA GLU A 99 -3.91 33.71 -33.89
C GLU A 99 -5.28 33.02 -34.02
N PRO A 100 -5.98 33.07 -35.17
CA PRO A 100 -7.23 32.34 -35.37
C PRO A 100 -7.07 30.82 -35.24
N THR A 101 -6.01 30.24 -35.80
CA THR A 101 -5.76 28.79 -35.70
C THR A 101 -5.42 28.38 -34.28
N ALA A 102 -4.62 29.17 -33.56
CA ALA A 102 -4.31 28.93 -32.16
C ALA A 102 -5.58 28.97 -31.28
N LEU A 103 -6.48 29.93 -31.53
CA LEU A 103 -7.77 30.01 -30.85
C LEU A 103 -8.65 28.79 -31.15
N SER A 104 -8.72 28.36 -32.42
CA SER A 104 -9.45 27.15 -32.81
C SER A 104 -8.91 25.90 -32.11
N GLY A 105 -7.59 25.77 -32.00
CA GLY A 105 -6.94 24.69 -31.26
C GLY A 105 -7.34 24.66 -29.79
N ARG A 106 -7.34 25.82 -29.12
CA ARG A 106 -7.80 25.94 -27.72
C ARG A 106 -9.27 25.54 -27.56
N GLN A 107 -10.15 25.96 -28.47
CA GLN A 107 -11.57 25.60 -28.45
C GLN A 107 -11.79 24.09 -28.61
N ARG A 108 -11.07 23.45 -29.54
CA ARG A 108 -11.12 21.99 -29.73
C ARG A 108 -10.64 21.23 -28.51
N TYR A 109 -9.57 21.71 -27.87
CA TYR A 109 -9.07 21.12 -26.62
C TYR A 109 -10.09 21.24 -25.48
N ALA A 110 -10.72 22.40 -25.31
CA ALA A 110 -11.78 22.57 -24.31
C ALA A 110 -12.96 21.61 -24.55
N ALA A 111 -13.44 21.50 -25.79
CA ALA A 111 -14.51 20.56 -26.14
C ALA A 111 -14.13 19.09 -25.88
N LEU A 112 -12.85 18.72 -26.06
CA LEU A 112 -12.36 17.40 -25.69
C LEU A 112 -12.44 17.18 -24.17
N LEU A 113 -12.04 18.18 -23.36
CA LEU A 113 -12.14 18.08 -21.90
C LEU A 113 -13.58 17.88 -21.45
N ASP A 114 -14.52 18.64 -22.02
CA ASP A 114 -15.95 18.49 -21.72
C ASP A 114 -16.45 17.05 -22.00
N LEU A 115 -16.03 16.45 -23.12
CA LEU A 115 -16.38 15.08 -23.45
C LEU A 115 -15.77 14.06 -22.47
N VAL A 116 -14.53 14.28 -22.03
CA VAL A 116 -13.86 13.43 -21.06
C VAL A 116 -14.56 13.51 -19.70
N GLU A 117 -14.88 14.71 -19.22
CA GLU A 117 -15.61 14.93 -17.98
C GLU A 117 -16.97 14.23 -17.99
N GLN A 118 -17.75 14.41 -19.06
CA GLN A 118 -19.02 13.72 -19.23
C GLN A 118 -18.88 12.19 -19.21
N ARG A 119 -17.80 11.66 -19.80
CA ARG A 119 -17.53 10.22 -19.82
C ARG A 119 -17.14 9.70 -18.43
N ILE A 120 -16.34 10.44 -17.68
CA ILE A 120 -15.96 10.11 -16.30
C ILE A 120 -17.21 10.12 -15.40
N ALA A 121 -18.05 11.15 -15.51
CA ALA A 121 -19.30 11.26 -14.76
C ALA A 121 -20.26 10.09 -15.03
N LYS A 122 -20.23 9.52 -16.24
CA LYS A 122 -21.00 8.34 -16.64
C LYS A 122 -20.34 6.99 -16.24
N GLY A 123 -19.26 7.00 -15.46
CA GLY A 123 -18.55 5.79 -15.03
C GLY A 123 -17.67 5.15 -16.12
N GLY A 124 -17.34 5.89 -17.17
CA GLY A 124 -16.50 5.41 -18.27
C GLY A 124 -15.06 5.15 -17.82
N VAL A 125 -14.74 3.88 -17.57
CA VAL A 125 -13.38 3.46 -17.21
C VAL A 125 -12.44 3.60 -18.42
N ILE A 126 -11.45 4.50 -18.35
CA ILE A 126 -10.33 4.66 -19.32
C ILE A 126 -9.37 3.45 -19.28
N ALA A 127 -9.57 2.48 -18.38
CA ALA A 127 -8.62 1.39 -18.11
C ALA A 127 -8.51 0.27 -19.18
N ARG A 128 -9.03 0.45 -20.40
CA ARG A 128 -8.88 -0.51 -21.52
C ARG A 128 -7.76 -0.12 -22.50
N LEU A 129 -6.66 0.43 -22.00
CA LEU A 129 -5.47 0.76 -22.81
C LEU A 129 -4.36 -0.30 -22.76
N MET A 130 -4.60 -1.47 -22.16
CA MET A 130 -3.79 -2.66 -22.46
C MET A 130 -4.70 -3.77 -22.99
N PRO A 131 -4.38 -4.38 -24.14
CA PRO A 131 -5.00 -5.65 -24.50
C PRO A 131 -4.72 -6.65 -23.38
N PRO A 132 -5.64 -7.61 -23.10
CA PRO A 132 -5.30 -8.70 -22.20
C PRO A 132 -4.03 -9.35 -22.73
N SER A 133 -2.98 -9.36 -21.91
CA SER A 133 -1.83 -10.23 -22.14
C SER A 133 -2.39 -11.62 -22.41
N GLY A 134 -1.95 -12.26 -23.51
CA GLY A 134 -2.59 -13.42 -24.15
C GLY A 134 -2.70 -14.72 -23.33
N GLU A 135 -2.71 -14.66 -21.99
CA GLU A 135 -2.91 -15.78 -21.08
C GLU A 135 -4.37 -15.94 -20.60
N ASP A 136 -5.17 -14.86 -20.60
CA ASP A 136 -6.55 -14.91 -20.07
C ASP A 136 -7.61 -15.41 -21.08
N ALA A 137 -7.22 -15.75 -22.32
CA ALA A 137 -8.13 -16.25 -23.34
C ALA A 137 -8.38 -17.78 -23.29
N LYS A 138 -7.95 -18.46 -22.23
CA LYS A 138 -8.02 -19.94 -22.11
C LYS A 138 -8.74 -20.48 -20.87
N ARG A 139 -9.59 -19.70 -20.21
CA ARG A 139 -10.47 -20.20 -19.15
C ARG A 139 -11.94 -19.98 -19.45
#